data_AF-A0A512N807-F1
#
_entry.id   AF-A0A512N807-F1
#
_cell.length_a   1.000
_cell.length_b   1.000
_cell.length_c   1.000
_cell.angle_alpha   90.00
_cell.angle_beta   90.00
_cell.angle_gamma   90.00
#
_symmetry.space_group_name_H-M   'P 1'
#
loop_
_entity.id
_entity.type
_entity.pdbx_description
1 polymer ?
#
loop_
_entity_poly.entity_id
_entity_poly.type
_entity_poly.pdbx_seq_one_letter_code
_entity_poly.pdbx_strand_id
1 'polypeptide(L)'
;MPVIASFGVSRRFLLGTAAAAGLVAATGVRTAGTIKPGPKSALIVVDVQNCFIDGGALPVKGGAQVVPVINKLAASFENIVVTRDWHTPGHASFASAHSGKKPFETTSMRPTARRSCGPITACKAPMTRPCTRT
;
A
#
# COMPACT_ATOMS: atom_id res chain seq x y z
N MET A 1 -48.32 30.99 -59.68
CA MET A 1 -46.98 31.44 -59.24
C MET A 1 -47.03 31.55 -57.72
N PRO A 2 -46.15 30.88 -56.96
CA PRO A 2 -44.70 31.07 -56.99
C PRO A 2 -43.88 29.76 -57.07
N VAL A 3 -42.62 29.95 -57.47
CA VAL A 3 -41.50 28.99 -57.41
C VAL A 3 -40.89 29.08 -56.00
N ILE A 4 -40.55 27.95 -55.37
CA ILE A 4 -39.68 27.94 -54.20
C ILE A 4 -38.64 26.83 -54.35
N ALA A 5 -37.38 27.22 -54.18
CA ALA A 5 -36.16 26.57 -54.64
C ALA A 5 -35.68 25.42 -53.73
N SER A 6 -35.06 24.42 -54.35
CA SER A 6 -34.29 23.36 -53.69
C SER A 6 -33.07 23.93 -52.95
N PHE A 7 -32.97 23.67 -51.65
CA PHE A 7 -31.75 23.90 -50.88
C PHE A 7 -30.76 22.77 -51.11
N GLY A 8 -29.72 23.03 -51.90
CA GLY A 8 -28.59 22.13 -52.10
C GLY A 8 -27.59 22.22 -50.93
N VAL A 9 -27.39 21.11 -50.21
CA VAL A 9 -26.30 20.96 -49.24
C VAL A 9 -24.96 20.92 -49.99
N SER A 10 -24.12 21.93 -49.77
CA SER A 10 -22.83 22.06 -50.42
C SER A 10 -21.77 21.15 -49.77
N ARG A 11 -21.13 20.29 -50.57
CA ARG A 11 -20.08 19.32 -50.14
C ARG A 11 -18.80 19.95 -49.57
N ARG A 12 -18.72 21.28 -49.52
CA ARG A 12 -17.58 22.02 -48.97
C ARG A 12 -17.62 22.17 -47.43
N PHE A 13 -18.69 21.75 -46.76
CA PHE A 13 -18.75 21.78 -45.30
C PHE A 13 -18.04 20.58 -44.61
N LEU A 14 -17.51 19.63 -45.39
CA LEU A 14 -16.91 18.38 -44.89
C LEU A 14 -15.37 18.40 -44.78
N LEU A 15 -14.70 19.55 -44.89
CA LEU A 15 -13.23 19.65 -44.85
C LEU A 15 -12.67 20.54 -43.72
N GLY A 16 -13.38 20.69 -42.60
CA GLY A 16 -12.96 21.59 -41.51
C GLY A 16 -12.65 20.97 -40.14
N THR A 17 -13.06 19.74 -39.84
CA THR A 17 -13.10 19.25 -38.44
C THR A 17 -12.23 18.02 -38.13
N ALA A 18 -11.45 17.53 -39.08
CA ALA A 18 -10.65 16.30 -38.89
C ALA A 18 -9.33 16.47 -38.11
N ALA A 19 -9.05 17.64 -37.51
CA ALA A 19 -7.78 17.89 -36.82
C ALA A 19 -7.81 17.69 -35.29
N ALA A 20 -8.98 17.46 -34.68
CA ALA A 20 -9.09 17.43 -33.21
C ALA A 20 -9.13 16.01 -32.57
N ALA A 21 -9.15 14.94 -33.35
CA ALA A 21 -9.33 13.57 -32.83
C ALA A 21 -8.04 12.81 -32.53
N GLY A 22 -6.86 13.35 -32.88
CA GLY A 22 -5.59 12.60 -32.86
C GLY A 22 -4.80 12.61 -31.54
N LEU A 23 -5.10 13.50 -30.59
CA LEU A 23 -4.21 13.80 -29.45
C LEU A 23 -4.68 13.23 -28.09
N VAL A 24 -5.46 12.16 -28.08
CA VAL A 24 -5.90 11.51 -26.81
C VAL A 24 -5.48 10.03 -26.71
N ALA A 25 -5.03 9.41 -27.80
CA ALA A 25 -4.74 7.97 -27.81
C ALA A 25 -3.39 7.54 -27.19
N ALA A 26 -2.52 8.49 -26.80
CA ALA A 26 -1.17 8.20 -26.30
C ALA A 26 -1.03 8.22 -24.77
N THR A 27 -2.09 8.49 -24.01
CA THR A 27 -2.06 8.35 -22.56
C THR A 27 -2.25 6.88 -22.23
N GLY A 28 -1.14 6.16 -22.01
CA GLY A 28 -1.09 4.77 -21.55
C GLY A 28 -1.63 4.55 -20.14
N VAL A 29 -2.69 5.27 -19.74
CA VAL A 29 -3.45 5.04 -18.53
C VAL A 29 -4.23 3.75 -18.74
N ARG A 30 -3.59 2.63 -18.41
CA ARG A 30 -4.30 1.36 -18.20
C ARG A 30 -5.24 1.59 -17.03
N THR A 31 -6.55 1.62 -17.30
CA THR A 31 -7.53 1.42 -16.24
C THR A 31 -7.21 0.06 -15.64
N ALA A 32 -6.74 0.05 -14.39
CA ALA A 32 -6.57 -1.20 -13.67
C ALA A 32 -7.96 -1.81 -13.55
N GLY A 33 -8.24 -2.86 -14.34
CA GLY A 33 -9.49 -3.59 -14.27
C GLY A 33 -9.70 -4.09 -12.83
N THR A 34 -10.96 -4.22 -12.43
CA THR A 34 -11.31 -4.76 -11.10
C THR A 34 -10.68 -6.14 -10.91
N ILE A 35 -9.66 -6.23 -10.06
CA ILE A 35 -9.02 -7.50 -9.72
C ILE A 35 -9.95 -8.25 -8.77
N LYS A 36 -10.46 -9.40 -9.21
CA LYS A 36 -11.15 -10.36 -8.33
C LYS A 36 -10.13 -11.40 -7.86
N PRO A 37 -9.81 -11.46 -6.55
CA PRO A 37 -8.89 -12.48 -6.02
C PRO A 37 -9.47 -13.88 -6.26
N GLY A 38 -8.60 -14.83 -6.63
CA GLY A 38 -8.96 -16.24 -6.78
C GLY A 38 -8.33 -17.11 -5.69
N PRO A 39 -8.52 -18.45 -5.74
CA PRO A 39 -8.02 -19.37 -4.72
C PRO A 39 -6.48 -19.37 -4.54
N LYS A 40 -5.74 -18.90 -5.55
CA LYS A 40 -4.27 -18.77 -5.53
C LYS A 40 -3.79 -17.37 -5.12
N SER A 41 -4.70 -16.48 -4.75
CA SER A 41 -4.40 -15.14 -4.25
C SER A 41 -4.35 -15.14 -2.73
N ALA A 42 -3.51 -14.29 -2.14
CA ALA A 42 -3.44 -14.09 -0.71
C ALA A 42 -3.41 -12.59 -0.35
N LEU A 43 -4.06 -12.23 0.75
CA LEU A 43 -3.94 -10.92 1.38
C LEU A 43 -2.91 -11.01 2.51
N ILE A 44 -1.85 -10.20 2.42
CA ILE A 44 -0.85 -10.09 3.48
C ILE A 44 -1.07 -8.74 4.19
N VAL A 45 -1.51 -8.79 5.44
CA VAL A 45 -1.70 -7.64 6.31
C VAL A 45 -0.43 -7.42 7.11
N VAL A 46 0.33 -6.39 6.73
CA VAL A 46 1.66 -6.15 7.29
C VAL A 46 1.59 -5.17 8.46
N ASP A 47 2.01 -5.65 9.62
CA ASP A 47 2.36 -4.85 10.81
C ASP A 47 1.30 -3.80 11.22
N VAL A 48 0.02 -4.15 11.11
CA VAL A 48 -1.10 -3.34 11.61
C VAL A 48 -1.21 -3.51 13.12
N GLN A 49 -0.26 -2.92 13.83
CA GLN A 49 -0.08 -3.06 15.28
C GLN A 49 -0.34 -1.74 16.00
N ASN A 50 -0.73 -1.82 17.27
CA ASN A 50 -0.93 -0.65 18.13
C ASN A 50 0.28 0.29 18.18
N CYS A 51 1.49 -0.23 17.94
CA CYS A 51 2.70 0.58 17.97
C CYS A 51 2.77 1.59 16.81
N PHE A 52 2.13 1.27 15.68
CA PHE A 52 2.19 2.03 14.43
C PHE A 52 0.94 2.85 14.14
N ILE A 53 -0.09 2.79 14.99
CA ILE A 53 -1.27 3.65 14.88
C ILE A 53 -1.15 4.84 15.83
N ASP A 54 -2.05 5.81 15.70
CA ASP A 54 -2.08 7.01 16.53
C ASP A 54 -2.12 6.65 18.04
N GLY A 55 -1.23 7.25 18.83
CA GLY A 55 -1.05 6.93 20.26
C GLY A 55 -0.04 5.82 20.56
N GLY A 56 0.49 5.14 19.52
CA GLY A 56 1.53 4.13 19.65
C GLY A 56 2.94 4.66 19.95
N ALA A 57 3.90 3.74 20.08
CA ALA A 57 5.31 4.07 20.32
C ALA A 57 6.02 4.65 19.08
N LEU A 58 5.58 4.27 17.88
CA LEU A 58 6.11 4.72 16.59
C LEU A 58 4.94 5.01 15.62
N PRO A 59 4.09 6.00 15.93
CA PRO A 59 2.81 6.18 15.25
C PRO A 59 3.02 6.63 13.80
N VAL A 60 2.27 5.99 12.90
CA VAL A 60 2.05 6.46 11.53
C VAL A 60 0.77 7.28 11.52
N LYS A 61 0.86 8.50 10.99
CA LYS A 61 -0.28 9.44 10.93
C LYS A 61 -1.46 8.80 10.21
N GLY A 62 -2.59 8.67 10.91
CA GLY A 62 -3.80 8.06 10.37
C GLY A 62 -3.70 6.55 10.18
N GLY A 63 -2.73 5.88 10.81
CA GLY A 63 -2.49 4.44 10.66
C GLY A 63 -3.71 3.57 10.98
N ALA A 64 -4.60 4.00 11.88
CA ALA A 64 -5.82 3.26 12.18
C ALA A 64 -6.85 3.24 11.04
N GLN A 65 -6.78 4.19 10.09
CA GLN A 65 -7.75 4.32 8.99
C GLN A 65 -7.67 3.16 7.99
N VAL A 66 -6.58 2.40 7.99
CA VAL A 66 -6.42 1.22 7.12
C VAL A 66 -7.24 0.03 7.62
N VAL A 67 -7.57 -0.04 8.91
CA VAL A 67 -8.25 -1.20 9.53
C VAL A 67 -9.62 -1.47 8.87
N PRO A 68 -10.53 -0.49 8.70
CA PRO A 68 -11.80 -0.74 8.02
C PRO A 68 -11.63 -1.16 6.55
N VAL A 69 -10.58 -0.69 5.88
CA VAL A 69 -10.29 -1.06 4.48
C VAL A 69 -9.84 -2.52 4.41
N ILE A 70 -8.93 -2.93 5.30
CA ILE A 70 -8.47 -4.32 5.41
C ILE A 70 -9.65 -5.24 5.71
N ASN A 71 -10.52 -4.88 6.65
CA ASN A 71 -11.68 -5.71 7.00
C ASN A 71 -12.62 -5.91 5.80
N LYS A 72 -12.80 -4.89 4.96
CA LYS A 72 -13.58 -5.00 3.71
C LYS A 72 -12.89 -5.89 2.69
N LEU A 73 -11.58 -5.73 2.50
CA LEU A 73 -10.80 -6.53 1.56
C LEU A 73 -10.72 -7.99 1.97
N ALA A 74 -10.53 -8.27 3.26
CA ALA A 74 -10.42 -9.61 3.83
C ALA A 74 -11.59 -10.52 3.44
N ALA A 75 -12.81 -9.99 3.33
CA ALA A 75 -13.99 -10.73 2.89
C ALA A 75 -13.87 -11.29 1.45
N SER A 76 -12.93 -10.78 0.64
CA SER A 76 -12.71 -11.19 -0.75
C SER A 76 -11.57 -12.20 -0.94
N PHE A 77 -10.87 -12.58 0.13
CA PHE A 77 -9.71 -13.48 0.06
C PHE A 77 -9.94 -14.75 0.87
N GLU A 78 -9.62 -15.90 0.28
CA GLU A 78 -9.59 -17.20 0.98
C GLU A 78 -8.34 -17.34 1.85
N ASN A 79 -7.21 -16.78 1.40
CA ASN A 79 -5.92 -16.88 2.09
C ASN A 79 -5.54 -15.52 2.67
N ILE A 80 -5.42 -15.45 4.00
CA ILE A 80 -5.04 -14.23 4.71
C ILE A 80 -3.86 -14.52 5.63
N VAL A 81 -2.81 -13.74 5.51
CA VAL A 81 -1.63 -13.78 6.38
C VAL A 81 -1.53 -12.44 7.08
N VAL A 82 -1.36 -12.45 8.40
CA VAL A 82 -1.12 -11.24 9.18
C VAL A 82 0.28 -11.34 9.77
N THR A 83 1.11 -10.33 9.51
CA THR A 83 2.45 -10.26 10.07
C THR A 83 2.44 -9.44 11.35
N ARG A 84 3.52 -9.61 12.11
CA ARG A 84 3.76 -8.82 13.31
C ARG A 84 5.25 -8.53 13.37
N ASP A 85 5.58 -7.26 13.50
CA ASP A 85 6.91 -6.86 13.89
C ASP A 85 7.15 -7.27 15.36
N TRP A 86 8.16 -8.11 15.57
CA TRP A 86 8.42 -8.77 16.85
C TRP A 86 9.89 -8.67 17.24
N HIS A 87 10.20 -7.63 18.01
CA HIS A 87 11.54 -7.37 18.50
C HIS A 87 11.78 -7.91 19.91
N THR A 88 12.98 -8.43 20.14
CA THR A 88 13.50 -8.69 21.48
C THR A 88 14.03 -7.41 22.13
N PRO A 89 14.15 -7.33 23.46
CA PRO A 89 14.84 -6.19 24.11
C PRO A 89 16.26 -6.00 23.57
N GLY A 90 16.67 -4.75 23.33
CA GLY A 90 17.98 -4.44 22.75
C GLY A 90 18.13 -4.85 21.29
N HIS A 91 17.03 -4.98 20.55
CA HIS A 91 17.08 -5.28 19.12
C HIS A 91 17.90 -4.24 18.36
N ALA A 92 18.68 -4.68 17.36
CA ALA A 92 19.64 -3.84 16.66
C ALA A 92 19.01 -2.69 15.87
N SER A 93 17.69 -2.71 15.61
CA SER A 93 16.97 -1.59 14.97
C SER A 93 16.67 -0.44 15.94
N PHE A 94 16.78 -0.64 17.25
CA PHE A 94 16.45 0.38 18.25
C PHE A 94 17.59 1.37 18.44
N ALA A 95 17.25 2.67 18.55
CA ALA A 95 18.24 3.70 18.83
C ALA A 95 18.95 3.47 20.17
N SER A 96 18.24 2.95 21.18
CA SER A 96 18.83 2.56 22.48
C SER A 96 19.90 1.47 22.40
N ALA A 97 19.95 0.69 21.31
CA ALA A 97 21.02 -0.29 21.09
C ALA A 97 22.33 0.35 20.59
N HIS A 98 22.32 1.65 20.24
CA HIS A 98 23.46 2.37 19.69
C HIS A 98 23.79 3.60 20.52
N SER A 99 24.96 3.59 21.17
CA SER A 99 25.38 4.68 22.05
C SER A 99 25.39 6.04 21.35
N GLY A 100 24.70 7.02 21.94
CA GLY A 100 24.65 8.40 21.44
C GLY A 100 23.75 8.64 20.23
N LYS A 101 23.01 7.63 19.76
CA LYS A 101 22.09 7.76 18.62
C LYS A 101 20.67 8.10 19.07
N LYS A 102 19.97 8.85 18.22
CA LYS A 102 18.54 9.16 18.39
C LYS A 102 17.68 8.38 17.39
N PRO A 103 16.39 8.15 17.67
CA PRO A 103 15.46 7.59 16.69
C PRO A 103 15.52 8.35 15.36
N PHE A 104 15.40 7.60 14.26
CA PHE A 104 15.46 8.09 12.87
C PHE A 104 16.84 8.55 12.37
N GLU A 105 17.90 8.43 13.16
CA GLU A 105 19.27 8.63 12.66
C GLU A 105 19.79 7.42 11.89
N THR A 106 20.66 7.69 10.90
CA THR A 106 21.39 6.63 10.20
C THR A 106 22.53 6.10 11.08
N THR A 107 22.66 4.77 11.15
CA THR A 107 23.78 4.07 11.78
C THR A 107 24.28 2.95 10.85
N SER A 108 25.56 2.62 10.94
CA SER A 108 26.11 1.48 10.20
C SER A 108 25.78 0.21 10.98
N MET A 109 25.03 -0.70 10.36
CA MET A 109 24.78 -2.02 10.92
C MET A 109 25.93 -2.95 10.54
N ARG A 110 26.68 -3.43 11.53
CA ARG A 110 27.62 -4.54 11.30
C ARG A 110 26.79 -5.81 11.03
N PRO A 111 27.15 -6.64 10.02
CA PRO A 111 26.50 -7.93 9.86
C PRO A 111 26.57 -8.69 11.18
N THR A 112 25.42 -8.99 11.77
CA THR A 112 25.37 -9.81 12.97
C THR A 112 25.82 -11.21 12.56
N ALA A 113 26.84 -11.74 13.22
CA ALA A 113 27.09 -13.18 13.17
C ALA A 113 25.77 -13.85 13.52
N ARG A 114 25.27 -14.73 12.63
CA ARG A 114 23.96 -15.38 12.73
C ARG A 114 23.75 -15.86 14.15
N ARG A 115 23.03 -15.09 14.97
CA ARG A 115 22.50 -15.61 16.23
C ARG A 115 21.50 -16.65 15.78
N SER A 116 21.73 -17.90 16.13
CA SER A 116 20.78 -18.97 15.82
C SER A 116 19.44 -18.54 16.42
N CYS A 117 18.47 -18.22 15.57
CA CYS A 117 17.08 -18.35 15.97
C CYS A 117 16.97 -19.78 16.47
N GLY A 118 16.68 -19.96 17.77
CA GLY A 118 16.43 -21.29 18.32
C GLY A 118 15.27 -21.96 17.58
N PRO A 119 15.01 -23.25 17.82
CA PRO A 119 13.81 -23.88 17.29
C PRO A 119 12.59 -23.01 17.61
N ILE A 120 11.63 -22.93 16.67
CA ILE A 120 10.40 -22.11 16.75
C ILE A 120 9.66 -22.33 18.09
N THR A 121 9.95 -23.44 18.77
CA THR A 121 9.57 -23.83 20.12
C THR A 121 10.11 -22.96 21.27
N ALA A 122 10.02 -21.62 21.22
CA ALA A 122 10.16 -20.79 22.44
C ALA A 122 9.71 -19.32 22.32
N CYS A 123 9.10 -18.85 21.23
CA CYS A 123 8.44 -17.53 21.25
C CYS A 123 7.00 -17.63 21.77
N LYS A 124 6.80 -18.31 22.91
CA LYS A 124 5.58 -18.17 23.72
C LYS A 124 5.71 -16.94 24.62
N ALA A 125 6.19 -15.83 24.07
CA ALA A 125 6.12 -14.56 24.75
C ALA A 125 4.66 -14.08 24.62
N PRO A 126 4.04 -13.59 25.71
CA PRO A 126 2.63 -13.25 25.69
C PRO A 126 2.37 -12.19 24.62
N MET A 127 1.23 -12.35 23.91
CA MET A 127 0.69 -11.41 22.91
C MET A 127 0.46 -9.98 23.42
N THR A 128 0.80 -9.72 24.68
CA THR A 128 0.49 -8.51 25.44
C THR A 128 1.70 -7.65 25.78
N ARG A 129 2.90 -7.91 25.23
CA ARG A 129 4.05 -7.01 25.50
C ARG A 129 3.67 -5.59 25.08
N PRO A 130 3.70 -4.60 26.01
CA PRO A 130 3.40 -3.21 25.69
C PRO A 130 4.36 -2.70 24.61
N CYS A 131 3.87 -1.86 23.71
CA CYS A 131 4.69 -1.09 22.79
C CYS A 131 5.60 -0.15 23.60
N THR A 132 6.76 -0.62 24.04
CA THR A 132 7.74 0.21 24.72
C THR A 132 8.46 1.08 23.68
N ARG A 133 8.55 2.39 23.91
CA ARG A 133 9.51 3.25 23.22
C ARG A 133 10.92 2.71 23.50
N THR A 134 11.65 2.41 22.45
CA THR A 134 13.02 1.87 22.48
C THR A 134 13.94 2.72 21.63
#